data_AF-A0A0T7CT02-F1
#
_entry.id   AF-A0A0T7CT02-F1
#
_cell.length_a   1.000
_cell.length_b   1.000
_cell.length_c   1.000
_cell.angle_alpha   90.00
_cell.angle_beta   90.00
_cell.angle_gamma   90.00
#
_symmetry.space_group_name_H-M   'P 1'
#
loop_
_entity.id
_entity.type
_entity.pdbx_description
1 polymer ?
#
loop_
_entity_poly.entity_id
_entity_poly.type
_entity_poly.pdbx_seq_one_letter_code
_entity_poly.pdbx_strand_id
1 'polypeptide(L)'
;MYVILTNKPGQFHTEAGPEFEVVEEYDYLFYGQRKAIYQIAALRGEAKVAIVEEGPGAVVNHVPSKFLEKFESLQGARDALTDLTRFGSMQAELVRRDA
;
A
#
# COMPACT_ATOMS: atom_id res chain seq x y z
N MET A 1 -3.76 14.81 -2.85
CA MET A 1 -3.06 14.03 -1.79
C MET A 1 -2.86 12.62 -2.29
N TYR A 2 -1.86 11.95 -1.75
CA TYR A 2 -1.53 10.56 -2.02
C TYR A 2 -1.65 9.75 -0.74
N VAL A 3 -1.98 8.47 -0.89
CA VAL A 3 -1.99 7.49 0.21
C VAL A 3 -1.21 6.27 -0.22
N ILE A 4 -0.74 5.49 0.76
CA ILE A 4 -0.13 4.19 0.52
C ILE A 4 -1.14 3.12 0.91
N LEU A 5 -1.49 2.26 -0.04
CA LEU A 5 -2.27 1.06 0.19
C LEU A 5 -1.32 -0.15 0.26
N THR A 6 -1.70 -1.17 1.01
CA THR A 6 -0.85 -2.33 1.27
C THR A 6 -1.64 -3.61 1.05
N ASN A 7 -1.08 -4.53 0.27
CA ASN A 7 -1.56 -5.90 0.18
C ASN A 7 -0.51 -6.81 0.81
N LYS A 8 -0.91 -7.69 1.73
CA LYS A 8 -0.05 -8.70 2.34
C LYS A 8 -0.56 -10.08 1.92
N PRO A 9 0.04 -10.70 0.89
CA PRO A 9 -0.38 -12.01 0.41
C PRO A 9 -0.47 -13.03 1.55
N GLY A 10 -1.58 -13.77 1.60
CA GLY A 10 -1.92 -14.72 2.66
C GLY A 10 -2.44 -14.09 3.95
N GLN A 11 -2.68 -12.78 3.99
CA GLN A 11 -3.25 -12.08 5.15
C GLN A 11 -4.42 -11.18 4.76
N PHE A 12 -4.19 -10.22 3.87
CA PHE A 12 -5.23 -9.31 3.39
C PHE A 12 -4.79 -8.59 2.12
N HIS A 13 -5.77 -8.11 1.36
CA HIS A 13 -5.58 -7.13 0.31
C HIS A 13 -6.49 -5.91 0.51
N THR A 14 -6.12 -4.82 -0.14
CA THR A 14 -6.89 -3.59 -0.20
C THR A 14 -7.58 -3.50 -1.56
N GLU A 15 -8.84 -3.10 -1.54
CA GLU A 15 -9.61 -2.79 -2.74
C GLU A 15 -9.89 -1.29 -2.75
N ALA A 16 -9.28 -0.62 -3.73
CA ALA A 16 -9.39 0.81 -3.90
C ALA A 16 -10.70 1.16 -4.62
N GLY A 17 -11.50 2.04 -4.01
CA GLY A 17 -12.72 2.58 -4.63
C GLY A 17 -12.41 3.57 -5.77
N PRO A 18 -13.43 4.08 -6.47
CA PRO A 18 -13.26 4.98 -7.62
C PRO A 18 -12.61 6.33 -7.26
N GLU A 19 -12.57 6.71 -5.99
CA GLU A 19 -11.89 7.90 -5.49
C GLU A 19 -10.37 7.73 -5.37
N PHE A 20 -9.88 6.50 -5.52
CA PHE A 20 -8.47 6.16 -5.50
C PHE A 20 -7.99 5.83 -6.91
N GLU A 21 -6.94 6.50 -7.34
CA GLU A 21 -6.25 6.20 -8.59
C GLU A 21 -4.86 5.68 -8.25
N VAL A 22 -4.64 4.38 -8.41
CA VAL A 22 -3.31 3.77 -8.22
C VAL A 22 -2.38 4.30 -9.31
N VAL A 23 -1.33 5.01 -8.91
CA VAL A 23 -0.35 5.62 -9.82
C VAL A 23 0.97 4.87 -9.85
N GLU A 24 1.31 4.16 -8.77
CA GLU A 24 2.52 3.34 -8.68
C GLU A 24 2.26 2.09 -7.84
N GLU A 25 2.91 0.99 -8.20
CA GLU A 25 2.86 -0.27 -7.45
C GLU A 25 4.29 -0.81 -7.26
N TYR A 26 4.55 -1.40 -6.10
CA TYR A 26 5.84 -1.91 -5.69
C TYR A 26 5.69 -3.27 -5.02
N ASP A 27 6.50 -4.24 -5.41
CA ASP A 27 6.73 -5.43 -4.60
C ASP A 27 7.73 -5.10 -3.50
N TYR A 28 7.36 -5.36 -2.24
CA TYR A 28 8.27 -5.30 -1.11
C TYR A 28 8.90 -6.66 -0.87
N LEU A 29 10.20 -6.74 -1.12
CA LEU A 29 11.00 -7.94 -0.97
C LEU A 29 11.79 -7.87 0.34
N PHE A 30 11.68 -8.92 1.13
CA PHE A 30 12.48 -9.10 2.35
C PHE A 30 13.33 -10.35 2.19
N TYR A 31 14.65 -10.19 2.16
CA TYR A 31 15.61 -11.24 1.75
C TYR A 31 15.19 -11.94 0.45
N GLY A 32 14.82 -11.17 -0.57
CA GLY A 32 14.40 -11.65 -1.89
C GLY A 32 13.00 -12.28 -1.95
N GLN A 33 12.29 -12.41 -0.81
CA GLN A 33 10.93 -12.92 -0.77
C GLN A 33 9.93 -11.78 -0.74
N ARG A 34 8.95 -11.79 -1.65
CA ARG A 34 7.84 -10.83 -1.60
C ARG A 34 7.01 -11.02 -0.33
N LYS A 35 6.94 -9.98 0.49
CA LYS A 35 6.15 -9.96 1.73
C LYS A 35 4.92 -9.08 1.65
N ALA A 36 4.96 -8.04 0.81
CA ALA A 36 3.84 -7.16 0.59
C ALA A 36 3.88 -6.58 -0.82
N ILE A 37 2.76 -6.02 -1.25
CA ILE A 37 2.65 -5.14 -2.40
C ILE A 37 2.21 -3.78 -1.84
N TYR A 38 2.95 -2.73 -2.15
CA TYR A 38 2.58 -1.36 -1.80
C TYR A 38 2.12 -0.63 -3.04
N GLN A 39 1.00 0.08 -2.93
CA GLN A 39 0.45 0.91 -4.00
C GLN A 39 0.41 2.35 -3.52
N ILE A 40 0.94 3.28 -4.32
CA ILE A 40 0.67 4.71 -4.11
C ILE A 40 -0.57 5.06 -4.92
N ALA A 41 -1.59 5.59 -4.25
CA ALA A 41 -2.82 6.03 -4.89
C ALA A 41 -3.05 7.53 -4.70
N ALA A 42 -3.42 8.23 -5.77
CA ALA A 42 -3.96 9.57 -5.68
C ALA A 42 -5.40 9.50 -5.12
N LEU A 43 -5.68 10.28 -4.08
CA LEU A 43 -6.99 10.31 -3.42
C LEU A 43 -7.77 11.56 -3.83
N ARG A 44 -8.97 11.35 -4.38
CA ARG A 44 -9.89 12.40 -4.85
C ARG A 44 -11.06 12.55 -3.87
N GLY A 45 -10.83 13.29 -2.78
CA GLY A 45 -11.86 13.61 -1.77
C GLY A 45 -11.95 12.61 -0.62
N GLU A 46 -13.08 12.62 0.08
CA GLU A 46 -13.37 11.66 1.14
C GLU A 46 -13.82 10.32 0.55
N ALA A 47 -13.24 9.22 1.05
CA ALA A 47 -13.48 7.89 0.50
C ALA A 47 -13.38 6.82 1.59
N LYS A 48 -13.68 5.57 1.24
CA LYS A 48 -13.39 4.40 2.07
C LYS A 48 -12.61 3.39 1.25
N VAL A 49 -11.54 2.84 1.81
CA VAL A 49 -10.84 1.69 1.24
C VAL A 49 -11.38 0.42 1.90
N ALA A 50 -11.60 -0.63 1.12
CA ALA A 50 -11.93 -1.93 1.69
C ALA A 50 -10.64 -2.70 1.99
N ILE A 51 -10.56 -3.29 3.18
CA ILE A 51 -9.54 -4.25 3.57
C ILE A 51 -10.23 -5.61 3.63
N VAL A 52 -9.80 -6.52 2.78
CA VAL A 52 -10.35 -7.87 2.64
C VAL A 52 -9.35 -8.85 3.21
N GLU A 53 -9.73 -9.56 4.26
CA GLU A 53 -8.91 -10.64 4.82
C GLU A 53 -8.83 -11.83 3.86
N GLU A 54 -7.69 -12.50 3.81
CA GLU A 54 -7.52 -13.72 3.02
C GLU A 54 -7.73 -14.96 3.89
N GLY A 55 -8.55 -15.91 3.42
CA GLY A 55 -8.74 -17.22 4.06
C GLY A 55 -10.19 -17.57 4.41
N PRO A 56 -10.43 -18.76 5.00
CA PRO A 56 -11.77 -19.20 5.37
C PRO A 56 -12.42 -18.26 6.39
N GLY A 57 -13.61 -17.75 6.08
CA GLY A 57 -14.33 -16.80 6.96
C GLY A 57 -13.91 -15.34 6.79
N ALA A 58 -13.26 -15.00 5.66
CA ALA A 58 -12.81 -13.65 5.31
C ALA A 58 -13.82 -12.53 5.66
N VAL A 59 -13.33 -11.53 6.38
CA VAL A 59 -14.07 -10.31 6.72
C VAL A 59 -13.67 -9.18 5.80
N VAL A 60 -14.62 -8.32 5.43
CA VAL A 60 -14.39 -7.09 4.68
C VAL A 60 -14.64 -5.89 5.58
N ASN A 61 -13.59 -5.11 5.82
CA ASN A 61 -13.65 -3.89 6.63
C ASN A 61 -13.52 -2.65 5.75
N HIS A 62 -14.41 -1.68 5.92
CA HIS A 62 -14.39 -0.43 5.18
C HIS A 62 -13.77 0.69 6.04
N VAL A 63 -12.54 1.09 5.72
CA VAL A 63 -11.77 2.07 6.48
C VAL A 63 -11.90 3.45 5.82
N PRO A 64 -12.41 4.48 6.53
CA PRO A 64 -12.44 5.85 6.03
C PRO A 64 -11.05 6.41 5.72
N SER A 65 -10.91 7.10 4.58
CA SER A 65 -9.63 7.68 4.10
C SER A 65 -9.04 8.74 5.03
N LYS A 66 -9.82 9.27 5.98
CA LYS A 66 -9.32 10.15 7.05
C LYS A 66 -8.38 9.46 8.04
N PHE A 67 -8.41 8.13 8.12
CA PHE A 67 -7.50 7.34 8.97
C PHE A 67 -6.26 6.88 8.23
N LEU A 68 -6.20 7.07 6.90
CA LEU A 68 -5.01 6.80 6.12
C LEU A 68 -4.03 7.96 6.30
N GLU A 69 -2.75 7.63 6.37
CA GLU A 69 -1.70 8.63 6.25
C GLU A 69 -1.75 9.26 4.86
N LYS A 70 -1.61 10.59 4.81
CA LYS A 70 -1.75 11.38 3.59
C LYS A 70 -0.45 12.10 3.29
N PHE A 71 -0.06 12.05 2.03
CA PHE A 71 1.12 12.73 1.51
C PHE A 71 0.68 13.83 0.55
N GLU A 72 1.27 15.02 0.70
CA GLU A 72 0.96 16.16 -0.18
C GLU A 72 1.49 15.94 -1.61
N SER A 73 2.57 15.18 -1.76
CA SER A 73 3.21 14.90 -3.05
C SER A 73 3.46 13.40 -3.25
N LEU A 74 3.54 13.00 -4.52
CA LEU A 74 3.94 11.64 -4.90
C LEU A 74 5.34 11.32 -4.37
N GLN A 75 6.25 12.30 -4.41
CA GLN A 75 7.60 12.12 -3.87
C GLN A 75 7.57 11.83 -2.36
N GLY A 76 6.73 12.52 -1.58
CA GLY A 76 6.61 12.25 -0.14
C GLY A 76 6.13 10.83 0.16
N ALA A 77 5.21 10.29 -0.64
CA ALA A 77 4.79 8.89 -0.52
C ALA A 77 5.91 7.91 -0.90
N ARG A 78 6.71 8.21 -1.93
CA ARG A 78 7.88 7.40 -2.31
C ARG A 78 8.97 7.42 -1.23
N ASP A 79 9.21 8.57 -0.63
CA ASP A 79 10.19 8.72 0.45
C ASP A 79 9.76 7.88 1.67
N ALA A 80 8.47 7.93 2.04
CA ALA A 80 7.91 7.09 3.10
C ALA A 80 8.03 5.59 2.80
N LEU A 81 7.79 5.16 1.56
CA LEU A 81 8.06 3.77 1.15
C LEU A 81 9.55 3.43 1.24
N THR A 82 10.43 4.32 0.78
CA THR A 82 11.88 4.12 0.84
C THR A 82 12.37 3.98 2.28
N ASP A 83 11.76 4.68 3.24
CA ASP A 83 12.10 4.53 4.65
C ASP A 83 11.76 3.14 5.21
N LEU A 84 10.77 2.43 4.63
CA LEU A 84 10.46 1.03 4.98
C LEU A 84 11.60 0.04 4.62
N THR A 85 12.54 0.43 3.75
CA THR A 85 13.67 -0.44 3.41
C THR A 85 14.91 -0.17 4.26
N ARG A 86 14.93 0.91 5.06
CA ARG A 86 16.10 1.37 5.82
C ARG A 86 16.11 0.80 7.24
N PHE A 87 16.37 -0.50 7.38
CA PHE A 87 16.47 -1.17 8.69
C PHE A 87 17.80 -1.90 8.91
N GLY A 88 18.80 -1.19 9.42
CA GLY A 88 20.06 -1.78 9.91
C GLY A 88 20.77 -2.66 8.88
N SER A 89 21.06 -3.91 9.24
CA SER A 89 21.67 -4.93 8.36
C SER A 89 20.66 -5.79 7.59
N MET A 90 19.36 -5.51 7.74
CA MET A 90 18.30 -6.28 7.09
C MET A 90 18.21 -5.91 5.61
N GLN A 91 18.02 -6.90 4.74
CA GLN A 91 17.88 -6.69 3.30
C GLN A 91 16.40 -6.56 2.95
N ALA A 92 15.98 -5.32 2.70
CA ALA A 92 14.65 -4.97 2.25
C ALA A 92 14.76 -4.14 0.97
N GLU A 93 13.94 -4.47 -0.02
CA GLU A 93 13.95 -3.83 -1.33
C GLU A 93 12.53 -3.53 -1.78
N LEU A 94 12.37 -2.43 -2.52
CA LEU A 94 11.14 -2.09 -3.23
C LEU A 94 11.40 -2.20 -4.72
N VAL A 95 10.69 -3.10 -5.38
CA VAL A 95 10.78 -3.29 -6.83
C VAL A 95 9.52 -2.71 -7.46
N ARG A 96 9.69 -1.64 -8.26
CA ARG A 96 8.57 -1.03 -8.99
C ARG A 96 8.01 -2.04 -9.99
N ARG A 97 6.69 -2.15 -10.06
CA ARG A 97 5.98 -2.94 -11.06
C ARG A 97 5.58 -2.00 -12.18
N ASP A 98 6.02 -2.30 -13.40
CA ASP A 98 5.51 -1.63 -14.58
C ASP A 98 4.13 -2.20 -14.90
N ALA A 99 3.18 -1.30 -15.18
CA ALA A 99 1.80 -1.63 -15.53
C ALA A 99 1.70 -2.10 -16.99
#